data_AF-A0A534K6D3-F1
#
_entry.id   AF-A0A534K6D3-F1
#
_cell.length_a   1.000
_cell.length_b   1.000
_cell.length_c   1.000
_cell.angle_alpha   90.00
_cell.angle_beta   90.00
_cell.angle_gamma   90.00
#
_symmetry.space_group_name_H-M   'P 1'
#
loop_
_entity.id
_entity.type
_entity.pdbx_description
1 polymer ?
#
loop_
_entity_poly.entity_id
_entity_poly.type
_entity_poly.pdbx_seq_one_letter_code
_entity_poly.pdbx_strand_id
1 'polypeptide(L)' 'MIYVAPSAVLVGDVTIEDGASVWHGAVLRADFDEVVVGRDSNLQDNVVVHVDRGMPARIGAKVTV' A
#
# COMPACT_ATOMS: atom_id res chain seq x y z
N MET A 1 -14.44 3.03 3.31
CA MET A 1 -13.98 2.09 4.39
C MET A 1 -12.60 1.61 3.99
N ILE A 2 -11.63 1.67 4.91
CA ILE A 2 -10.29 1.15 4.70
C ILE A 2 -10.20 -0.24 5.31
N TYR A 3 -9.60 -1.20 4.60
CA TYR A 3 -9.32 -2.54 5.13
C TYR A 3 -7.81 -2.83 5.08
N VAL A 4 -7.25 -3.28 6.20
CA VAL A 4 -5.88 -3.80 6.26
C VAL A 4 -5.95 -5.15 6.95
N ALA A 5 -5.56 -6.20 6.23
CA ALA A 5 -5.54 -7.55 6.77
C ALA A 5 -4.60 -7.63 7.99
N PRO A 6 -4.94 -8.38 9.06
CA PRO A 6 -4.08 -8.52 10.24
C PRO A 6 -2.67 -9.07 9.94
N SER A 7 -2.51 -9.78 8.82
CA SER A 7 -1.22 -10.33 8.37
C SER A 7 -0.45 -9.42 7.42
N ALA A 8 -1.01 -8.28 7.01
CA ALA A 8 -0.30 -7.31 6.18
C ALA A 8 0.78 -6.59 7.01
N VAL A 9 1.91 -6.29 6.37
CA VAL A 9 3.05 -5.59 6.98
C VAL A 9 3.17 -4.23 6.32
N LEU A 10 2.86 -3.17 7.06
CA LEU A 10 3.02 -1.78 6.62
C LEU A 10 4.11 -1.15 7.50
N VAL A 11 5.19 -0.66 6.88
CA VAL A 11 6.35 -0.10 7.58
C VAL A 11 6.68 1.26 6.99
N GLY A 12 6.91 2.25 7.84
CA GLY A 12 7.36 3.59 7.41
C GLY A 12 6.21 4.50 6.96
N ASP A 13 6.47 5.34 5.96
CA ASP A 13 5.53 6.37 5.49
C ASP A 13 4.50 5.80 4.49
N VAL A 14 3.48 5.13 5.02
CA VAL A 14 2.39 4.52 4.24
C VAL A 14 1.10 5.30 4.42
N THR A 15 0.52 5.78 3.33
CA THR A 15 -0.83 6.38 3.29
C THR A 15 -1.79 5.46 2.55
N ILE A 16 -2.92 5.14 3.20
CA ILE A 16 -4.04 4.38 2.60
C ILE A 16 -5.25 5.30 2.52
N GLU A 17 -5.72 5.60 1.31
CA GLU A 17 -6.85 6.50 1.10
C GLU A 17 -8.21 5.78 1.24
N ASP A 18 -9.30 6.55 1.32
CA ASP A 18 -10.64 5.98 1.54
C ASP A 18 -11.05 4.97 0.45
N GLY A 19 -11.66 3.87 0.90
CA GLY A 19 -12.07 2.76 0.03
C GLY A 19 -10.94 1.80 -0.33
N ALA A 20 -9.68 2.12 -0.01
CA ALA A 20 -8.57 1.25 -0.32
C ALA A 20 -8.45 0.04 0.62
N SER A 21 -7.89 -1.06 0.11
CA SER A 21 -7.71 -2.29 0.87
C SER A 21 -6.34 -2.93 0.65
N VAL A 22 -5.77 -3.49 1.72
CA VAL A 22 -4.49 -4.21 1.73
C VAL A 22 -4.73 -5.61 2.28
N TRP A 23 -4.48 -6.63 1.47
CA TRP A 23 -4.91 -8.01 1.73
C TRP A 23 -3.80 -8.86 2.36
N HIS A 24 -4.10 -10.13 2.63
CA HIS A 24 -3.30 -10.96 3.52
C HIS A 24 -1.87 -11.14 3.01
N GLY A 25 -0.89 -10.95 3.90
CA GLY A 25 0.52 -11.12 3.58
C GLY A 25 1.12 -10.02 2.69
N ALA A 26 0.36 -9.00 2.29
CA ALA A 26 0.91 -7.87 1.55
C ALA A 26 1.95 -7.11 2.40
N VAL A 27 3.03 -6.67 1.76
CA VAL A 27 4.13 -5.94 2.41
C VAL A 27 4.31 -4.59 1.72
N LEU A 28 4.02 -3.51 2.44
CA LEU A 28 4.30 -2.14 2.01
C LEU A 28 5.43 -1.61 2.87
N ARG A 29 6.63 -1.58 2.31
CA ARG A 29 7.83 -1.11 3.00
C ARG A 29 8.21 0.28 2.47
N ALA A 30 7.78 1.31 3.18
CA ALA A 30 8.01 2.72 2.91
C ALA A 30 9.13 3.29 3.81
N ASP A 31 10.28 2.60 3.85
CA ASP A 31 11.40 2.92 4.74
C ASP A 31 12.40 3.94 4.15
N PHE A 32 12.38 4.14 2.83
CA PHE A 32 13.24 5.10 2.13
C PHE A 32 12.49 6.29 1.50
N ASP A 33 11.19 6.17 1.29
CA ASP A 33 10.29 7.20 0.74
C ASP A 33 8.82 6.82 1.02
N GLU A 34 7.85 7.61 0.56
CA GLU A 34 6.41 7.35 0.78
C GLU A 34 5.84 6.25 -0.13
N VAL A 35 4.86 5.52 0.41
CA VAL A 35 3.93 4.67 -0.35
C VAL A 35 2.50 5.20 -0.17
N VAL A 36 1.84 5.56 -1.27
CA VAL A 36 0.45 6.02 -1.28
C VAL A 36 -0.43 5.03 -2.04
N VAL A 37 -1.45 4.49 -1.37
CA VAL A 37 -2.50 3.66 -1.98
C VAL A 37 -3.74 4.52 -2.18
N GLY A 38 -4.02 4.84 -3.45
CA GLY A 38 -5.11 5.73 -3.83
C GLY A 38 -6.51 5.17 -3.56
N ARG A 39 -7.50 6.07 -3.54
CA ARG A 39 -8.90 5.74 -3.25
C ARG A 39 -9.43 4.55 -4.06
N ASP A 40 -10.22 3.71 -3.39
CA ASP A 40 -10.89 2.54 -3.98
C ASP A 40 -9.94 1.52 -4.65
N SER A 41 -8.65 1.52 -4.30
CA SER A 41 -7.66 0.56 -4.82
C SER A 41 -7.48 -0.65 -3.90
N ASN A 42 -6.99 -1.75 -4.45
CA ASN A 42 -6.70 -2.96 -3.67
C ASN A 42 -5.31 -3.50 -4.01
N LEU A 43 -4.53 -3.75 -2.96
CA LEU A 43 -3.29 -4.53 -3.03
C LEU A 43 -3.61 -5.94 -2.55
N GLN A 44 -3.70 -6.90 -3.48
CA GLN A 44 -4.11 -8.27 -3.16
C GLN A 44 -3.05 -9.03 -2.36
N ASP A 45 -3.37 -10.29 -2.08
CA ASP A 45 -2.59 -11.14 -1.18
C ASP A 45 -1.12 -11.25 -1.64
N ASN A 46 -0.21 -11.08 -0.68
CA ASN A 46 1.24 -11.14 -0.87
C ASN A 46 1.86 -10.12 -1.85
N VAL A 47 1.12 -9.06 -2.25
CA VAL A 47 1.72 -7.94 -3.00
C VAL A 47 2.85 -7.31 -2.19
N VAL A 48 3.96 -6.98 -2.87
CA VAL A 48 5.09 -6.27 -2.26
C VAL A 48 5.25 -4.91 -2.92
N VAL A 49 5.24 -3.85 -2.11
CA VAL A 49 5.57 -2.48 -2.53
C VAL A 49 6.80 -2.05 -1.74
N HIS A 50 7.84 -1.63 -2.46
CA HIS A 50 9.07 -1.06 -1.90
C HIS A 50 9.47 0.19 -2.68
N VAL A 51 10.28 1.04 -2.06
CA VAL A 51 10.68 2.36 -2.56
C VAL A 51 12.17 2.60 -2.36
N ASP A 52 12.76 3.39 -3.24
CA ASP A 52 14.10 3.94 -3.07
C ASP A 52 14.02 5.44 -2.74
N ARG A 53 15.11 6.02 -2.23
CA ARG A 53 15.15 7.44 -1.87
C ARG A 53 14.88 8.34 -3.08
N GLY A 54 13.91 9.24 -2.96
CA GLY A 54 13.49 10.14 -4.03
C GLY A 54 12.61 9.47 -5.10
N MET A 55 12.20 8.22 -4.87
CA MET A 55 11.43 7.37 -5.79
C MET A 55 10.20 6.80 -5.08
N PRO A 56 9.21 7.66 -4.73
CA PRO A 56 8.01 7.22 -4.02
C PRO A 56 7.13 6.31 -4.89
N ALA A 57 6.35 5.45 -4.25
CA ALA A 57 5.36 4.61 -4.93
C ALA A 57 3.96 5.18 -4.75
N ARG A 58 3.31 5.52 -5.86
CA ARG A 58 1.93 6.03 -5.88
C ARG A 58 1.03 5.10 -6.70
N ILE A 59 0.23 4.32 -6.00
CA ILE A 59 -0.84 3.54 -6.61
C ILE A 59 -2.02 4.49 -6.79
N GLY A 60 -2.44 4.68 -8.04
CA GLY A 60 -3.55 5.57 -8.38
C GLY A 60 -4.89 5.12 -7.77
N ALA A 61 -5.95 5.90 -8.01
CA ALA A 61 -7.30 5.52 -7.60
C ALA A 61 -7.86 4.41 -8.50
N LYS A 62 -8.68 3.51 -7.93
CA LYS A 62 -9.38 2.41 -8.62
C LYS A 62 -8.43 1.43 -9.34
N VAL A 63 -7.28 1.16 -8.74
CA VAL A 63 -6.30 0.18 -9.23
C VAL A 63 -6.43 -1.13 -8.46
N THR A 64 -6.36 -2.24 -9.19
CA THR A 64 -6.19 -3.58 -8.63
C THR A 64 -4.76 -4.03 -8.94
N VAL A 65 -4.03 -4.43 -7.90
CA VAL A 65 -2.66 -4.98 -7.99
C VAL A 65 -2.66 -6.41 -7.50
#